data_AF-A0A7X7MVS4-F1
#
_entry.id   AF-A0A7X7MVS4-F1
#
_cell.length_a   1.000
_cell.length_b   1.000
_cell.length_c   1.000
_cell.angle_alpha   90.00
_cell.angle_beta   90.00
_cell.angle_gamma   90.00
#
_symmetry.space_group_name_H-M   'P 1'
#
loop_
_entity.id
_entity.type
_entity.pdbx_description
1 polymer ?
#
loop_
_entity_poly.entity_id
_entity_poly.type
_entity_poly.pdbx_seq_one_letter_code
_entity_poly.pdbx_strand_id
1 'polypeptide(L)'
;KEIIDQPKYLGVGGHLFAIGIDKAIEYGYDGVVTGFAADEELLQHYCEVFGAYPLRALHQFHFMIDEVNAQKIKEAYTYEWTDAKL
;
A
#
# COMPACT_ATOMS: atom_id res chain seq x y z
N LYS A 1 -11.71 1.07 22.97
CA LYS A 1 -10.94 1.08 21.71
C LYS A 1 -9.53 1.49 22.13
N GLU A 2 -8.60 0.53 22.25
CA GLU A 2 -7.20 0.91 22.48
C GLU A 2 -6.73 1.63 21.21
N ILE A 3 -6.47 2.92 21.36
CA ILE A 3 -5.79 3.72 20.35
C ILE A 3 -4.31 3.43 20.61
N ILE A 4 -3.67 2.73 19.69
CA ILE A 4 -2.23 2.49 19.76
C ILE A 4 -1.60 3.84 19.44
N ASP A 5 -1.15 4.58 20.47
CA ASP A 5 -0.63 5.95 20.30
C ASP A 5 0.60 6.01 19.38
N GLN A 6 1.33 4.90 19.22
CA GLN A 6 2.46 4.81 18.30
C GLN A 6 2.51 3.44 17.59
N PRO A 7 2.70 3.41 16.26
CA PRO A 7 2.85 2.15 15.53
C PRO A 7 4.12 1.42 15.98
N LYS A 8 3.96 0.16 16.39
CA LYS A 8 5.06 -0.72 16.83
C LYS A 8 6.08 -1.01 15.72
N TYR A 9 5.67 -0.91 14.46
CA TYR A 9 6.50 -1.18 13.30
C TYR A 9 6.44 0.01 12.34
N LEU A 10 7.58 0.70 12.19
CA LEU A 10 7.74 1.83 11.29
C LEU A 10 8.25 1.33 9.93
N GLY A 11 7.77 1.94 8.84
CA GLY A 11 8.25 1.65 7.48
C GLY A 11 7.71 0.37 6.83
N VAL A 12 6.86 -0.41 7.52
CA VAL A 12 6.30 -1.67 6.97
C VAL A 12 5.22 -1.45 5.91
N GLY A 13 4.61 -0.26 5.84
CA GLY A 13 3.51 0.04 4.91
C GLY A 13 3.89 -0.16 3.44
N GLY A 14 5.09 0.28 3.03
CA GLY A 14 5.57 0.10 1.66
C GLY A 14 5.75 -1.37 1.26
N HIS A 15 6.27 -2.19 2.17
CA HIS A 15 6.39 -3.64 1.95
C HIS A 15 5.02 -4.32 1.83
N LEU A 16 4.05 -3.95 2.66
CA LEU A 16 2.70 -4.49 2.57
C LEU A 16 2.03 -4.13 1.24
N PHE A 17 2.24 -2.91 0.74
CA PHE A 17 1.79 -2.54 -0.60
C PHE A 17 2.48 -3.35 -1.69
N ALA A 18 3.80 -3.56 -1.62
CA ALA A 18 4.52 -4.38 -2.59
C ALA A 18 3.93 -5.81 -2.68
N ILE A 19 3.61 -6.43 -1.53
CA ILE A 19 2.95 -7.75 -1.50
C ILE A 19 1.55 -7.70 -2.13
N GLY A 20 0.76 -6.66 -1.83
CA GLY A 20 -0.57 -6.49 -2.42
C GLY A 20 -0.51 -6.30 -3.93
N ILE A 21 0.47 -5.53 -4.42
CA ILE A 21 0.74 -5.30 -5.84
C ILE A 21 1.17 -6.61 -6.51
N ASP A 22 2.04 -7.40 -5.87
CA ASP A 22 2.42 -8.74 -6.38
C ASP A 22 1.20 -9.62 -6.59
N LYS A 23 0.29 -9.67 -5.62
CA LYS A 23 -0.97 -10.41 -5.76
C LYS A 23 -1.87 -9.87 -6.86
N ALA A 24 -1.96 -8.54 -7.00
CA ALA A 24 -2.71 -7.94 -8.10
C ALA A 24 -2.15 -8.33 -9.48
N ILE A 25 -0.81 -8.37 -9.63
CA ILE A 25 -0.14 -8.83 -10.85
C ILE A 25 -0.41 -10.33 -11.08
N GLU A 26 -0.24 -11.17 -10.07
CA GLU A 26 -0.52 -12.62 -10.15
C GLU A 26 -1.95 -12.91 -10.63
N TYR A 27 -2.91 -12.04 -10.30
CA TYR A 27 -4.31 -12.17 -10.69
C TYR A 27 -4.68 -11.41 -11.97
N GLY A 28 -3.73 -10.79 -12.66
CA GLY A 28 -3.95 -10.11 -13.94
C GLY A 28 -4.58 -8.72 -13.85
N TYR A 29 -4.38 -8.02 -12.72
CA TYR A 29 -4.85 -6.64 -12.50
C TYR A 29 -3.73 -5.60 -12.66
N ASP A 30 -2.62 -5.95 -13.31
CA ASP A 30 -1.49 -5.04 -13.63
C ASP A 30 -0.93 -4.28 -12.41
N GLY A 31 -1.05 -4.86 -11.21
CA GLY A 31 -0.54 -4.27 -9.98
C GLY A 31 -1.41 -3.18 -9.37
N VAL A 32 -2.54 -2.85 -9.98
CA VAL A 32 -3.46 -1.82 -9.46
C VAL A 32 -4.06 -2.27 -8.14
N VAL A 33 -4.00 -1.40 -7.12
CA VAL A 33 -4.58 -1.66 -5.80
C VAL A 33 -5.48 -0.52 -5.37
N THR A 34 -6.56 -0.86 -4.66
CA THR A 34 -7.46 0.11 -4.02
C THR A 34 -7.63 -0.23 -2.55
N GLY A 35 -7.91 0.79 -1.73
CA GLY A 35 -8.06 0.58 -0.29
C GLY A 35 -8.56 1.81 0.43
N PHE A 36 -8.74 1.67 1.74
CA PHE A 36 -9.19 2.74 2.62
C PHE A 36 -8.08 3.05 3.62
N ALA A 37 -7.61 4.29 3.63
CA ALA A 37 -6.74 4.76 4.70
C ALA A 37 -7.56 4.90 6.00
N ALA A 38 -6.89 4.81 7.14
CA ALA A 38 -7.52 4.91 8.45
C ALA A 38 -8.04 6.33 8.75
N ASP A 39 -7.32 7.34 8.25
CA ASP A 39 -7.57 8.76 8.43
C ASP A 39 -6.99 9.57 7.26
N GLU A 40 -7.20 10.89 7.29
CA GLU A 40 -6.73 11.83 6.26
C GLU A 40 -5.20 11.94 6.23
N GLU A 41 -4.53 11.87 7.39
CA GLU A 41 -3.05 11.97 7.48
C GLU A 41 -2.41 10.79 6.75
N LEU A 42 -2.93 9.58 6.95
CA LEU A 42 -2.45 8.39 6.28
C LEU A 42 -2.78 8.39 4.79
N LEU A 43 -3.95 8.89 4.40
CA LEU A 43 -4.28 9.09 2.98
C LEU A 43 -3.27 10.02 2.31
N GLN A 44 -2.97 11.16 2.94
CA GLN A 44 -2.02 12.13 2.43
C GLN A 44 -0.61 11.52 2.32
N HIS A 45 -0.17 10.79 3.34
CA HIS A 45 1.08 10.04 3.29
C HIS A 45 1.15 9.09 2.10
N TYR A 46 0.06 8.37 1.80
CA TYR A 46 0.02 7.47 0.64
C TYR A 46 0.08 8.22 -0.69
N CYS A 47 -0.55 9.40 -0.78
CA CYS A 47 -0.46 10.24 -1.98
C CYS A 47 0.97 10.74 -2.20
N GLU A 48 1.64 11.20 -1.14
CA GLU A 48 2.98 11.80 -1.21
C GLU A 48 4.09 10.77 -1.41
N VAL A 49 4.02 9.62 -0.73
CA VAL A 49 5.08 8.61 -0.72
C VAL A 49 4.86 7.53 -1.78
N PHE A 50 3.62 7.15 -2.04
CA PHE A 50 3.28 6.02 -2.93
C PHE A 50 2.60 6.46 -4.22
N GLY A 51 2.42 7.77 -4.45
CA GLY A 51 1.74 8.27 -5.65
C GLY A 51 0.26 7.87 -5.71
N ALA A 52 -0.36 7.57 -4.56
CA ALA A 52 -1.76 7.19 -4.53
C ALA A 52 -2.67 8.33 -5.00
N TYR A 53 -3.77 7.96 -5.67
CA TYR A 53 -4.83 8.86 -6.08
C TYR A 53 -6.05 8.73 -5.15
N PRO A 54 -6.54 9.81 -4.53
CA PRO A 54 -7.73 9.77 -3.70
C PRO A 54 -8.98 9.62 -4.59
N LEU A 55 -9.65 8.47 -4.51
CA LEU A 55 -10.87 8.18 -5.26
C LEU A 55 -12.11 8.77 -4.59
N ARG A 56 -12.19 8.69 -3.26
CA ARG A 56 -13.33 9.15 -2.44
C ARG A 56 -14.72 8.62 -2.86
N ALA A 57 -14.77 7.57 -3.70
CA ALA A 57 -16.00 7.06 -4.29
C ALA A 57 -16.89 6.26 -3.31
N LEU A 58 -16.26 5.48 -2.42
CA LEU A 58 -16.97 4.58 -1.48
C LEU A 58 -16.82 5.04 -0.02
N HIS A 59 -15.77 5.81 0.29
CA HIS A 59 -15.48 6.37 1.59
C HIS A 59 -14.54 7.57 1.41
N GLN A 60 -14.57 8.53 2.34
CA GLN A 60 -13.74 9.75 2.27
C GLN A 60 -12.23 9.49 2.17
N PHE A 61 -11.76 8.35 2.68
CA PHE A 61 -10.35 7.93 2.64
C PHE A 61 -10.07 6.81 1.63
N HIS A 62 -10.95 6.64 0.63
CA HIS A 62 -10.76 5.67 -0.45
C HIS A 62 -9.68 6.16 -1.42
N PHE A 63 -8.69 5.31 -1.72
CA PHE A 63 -7.58 5.60 -2.63
C PHE A 63 -7.30 4.45 -3.60
N MET A 64 -6.52 4.76 -4.62
CA MET A 64 -5.98 3.82 -5.60
C MET A 64 -4.49 4.08 -5.80
N ILE A 65 -3.73 3.04 -6.10
CA ILE A 65 -2.39 3.13 -6.69
C ILE A 65 -2.50 2.50 -8.08
N ASP A 66 -2.14 3.27 -9.11
CA ASP A 66 -2.17 2.82 -10.50
C ASP A 66 -0.96 1.93 -10.84
N GLU A 67 -0.98 1.31 -12.01
CA GLU A 67 0.08 0.41 -12.50
C GLU A 67 1.49 1.05 -12.45
N VAL A 68 1.59 2.34 -12.78
CA VAL A 68 2.86 3.06 -12.86
C VAL A 68 3.46 3.27 -11.48
N ASN A 69 2.67 3.72 -10.51
CA ASN A 69 3.17 3.89 -9.16
C ASN A 69 3.33 2.56 -8.43
N ALA A 70 2.50 1.56 -8.73
CA ALA A 70 2.65 0.19 -8.24
C ALA A 70 4.01 -0.40 -8.63
N GLN A 71 4.44 -0.21 -9.88
CA GLN A 71 5.75 -0.65 -10.35
C GLN A 71 6.91 0.03 -9.60
N LYS A 72 6.82 1.34 -9.35
CA LYS A 72 7.84 2.07 -8.57
C LYS A 72 7.95 1.55 -7.13
N ILE A 73 6.80 1.25 -6.51
CA ILE A 73 6.77 0.68 -5.15
C ILE A 73 7.45 -0.69 -5.15
N LYS A 74 7.14 -1.55 -6.13
CA LYS A 74 7.81 -2.85 -6.25
C LYS A 74 9.33 -2.74 -6.42
N GLU A 75 9.80 -1.78 -7.20
CA GLU A 75 11.23 -1.53 -7.40
C GLU A 75 11.89 -1.05 -6.09
N ALA A 76 11.26 -0.12 -5.38
CA ALA A 76 11.78 0.47 -4.15
C ALA A 76 11.74 -0.49 -2.94
N TYR A 77 10.77 -1.39 -2.89
CA TYR A 77 10.53 -2.31 -1.77
C TYR A 77 10.76 -3.77 -2.17
N THR A 78 11.82 -4.02 -2.95
CA THR A 78 12.20 -5.36 -3.40
C THR A 78 12.39 -6.27 -2.19
N TYR A 79 11.53 -7.27 -2.06
CA TYR A 79 11.58 -8.26 -1.01
C TYR A 79 12.25 -9.52 -1.57
N GLU A 80 13.44 -9.87 -1.09
CA GLU A 80 13.96 -11.23 -1.29
C GLU A 80 13.28 -12.14 -0.27
N TRP A 81 12.31 -12.93 -0.75
CA TRP A 81 11.73 -14.02 0.02
C TRP A 81 12.84 -15.06 0.22
N THR A 82 13.48 -15.06 1.39
CA THR A 82 14.20 -16.25 1.83
C THR A 82 13.14 -17.18 2.42
N ASP A 83 13.16 -18.46 2.02
CA ASP A 83 12.29 -19.50 2.57
C ASP A 83 12.56 -19.68 4.08
N ALA A 84 12.11 -18.73 4.90
CA ALA A 84 12.04 -18.88 6.33
C ALA A 84 10.90 -19.88 6.58
N LYS A 85 11.29 -21.16 6.66
CA LYS A 85 10.41 -22.24 7.07
C LYS A 85 9.73 -21.84 8.38
N LEU A 86 8.41 -21.67 8.31
CA LEU A 86 7.52 -21.59 9.47
C LEU A 86 7.65 -22.84 10.36
#